data_AF-A0A1Y3N1M4-F1
#
_entry.id   AF-A0A1Y3N1M4-F1
#
_cell.length_a   1.000
_cell.length_b   1.000
_cell.length_c   1.000
_cell.angle_alpha   90.00
_cell.angle_beta   90.00
_cell.angle_gamma   90.00
#
_symmetry.space_group_name_H-M   'P 1'
#
loop_
_entity.id
_entity.type
_entity.pdbx_description
1 polymer ?
#
loop_
_entity_poly.entity_id
_entity_poly.type
_entity_poly.pdbx_seq_one_letter_code
_entity_poly.pdbx_strand_id
1 'polypeptide(L)' 'YIKDTGSSSGTFLNGKRLSPQGQESTFFELNNGDVIKLGEDCQVNKGIICHN' A
#
# COMPACT_ATOMS: atom_id res chain seq x y z
N TYR A 1 -11.34 10.00 2.82
CA TYR A 1 -11.28 8.58 3.24
C TYR A 1 -10.49 7.79 2.21
N ILE A 2 -9.77 6.74 2.64
CA ILE A 2 -9.04 5.79 1.79
C ILE A 2 -9.39 4.36 2.20
N LYS A 3 -9.44 3.45 1.23
CA LYS A 3 -9.60 2.00 1.45
C LYS A 3 -8.66 1.26 0.50
N ASP A 4 -7.92 0.29 1.03
CA ASP A 4 -7.19 -0.70 0.24
C ASP A 4 -8.16 -1.79 -0.23
N THR A 5 -8.15 -2.14 -1.51
CA THR A 5 -9.07 -3.13 -2.11
C THR A 5 -8.42 -4.51 -2.29
N GLY A 6 -7.49 -4.89 -1.41
CA GLY A 6 -6.78 -6.16 -1.51
C GLY A 6 -5.52 -6.07 -2.35
N SER A 7 -4.74 -5.00 -2.19
CA SER A 7 -3.50 -4.85 -2.95
C SER A 7 -2.46 -5.91 -2.54
N SER A 8 -1.78 -6.47 -3.53
CA SER A 8 -0.70 -7.45 -3.32
C SER A 8 0.51 -6.79 -2.65
N SER A 9 0.84 -5.56 -3.00
CA SER A 9 2.00 -4.84 -2.42
C SER A 9 1.66 -4.07 -1.13
N GLY A 10 0.37 -3.94 -0.80
CA GLY A 10 -0.10 -3.20 0.38
C GLY A 10 -0.16 -1.67 0.19
N THR A 11 -1.08 -1.05 0.92
CA THR A 11 -1.15 0.40 1.09
C THR A 11 -0.73 0.80 2.49
N PHE A 12 0.04 1.88 2.61
CA PHE A 12 0.53 2.41 3.88
C PHE A 12 0.08 3.86 4.07
N LEU A 13 -0.43 4.16 5.25
CA LEU A 13 -0.81 5.50 5.70
C LEU A 13 0.08 5.88 6.88
N ASN A 14 0.84 6.97 6.77
CA ASN A 14 1.79 7.43 7.78
C ASN A 14 2.81 6.35 8.19
N GLY A 15 3.22 5.51 7.23
CA GLY A 15 4.12 4.37 7.48
C GLY A 15 3.46 3.15 8.11
N LYS A 16 2.16 3.19 8.41
CA LYS A 16 1.39 2.05 8.91
C LYS A 16 0.62 1.39 7.77
N ARG A 17 0.74 0.07 7.65
CA ARG A 17 0.00 -0.71 6.64
C ARG A 17 -1.50 -0.75 6.97
N LEU A 18 -2.34 -0.53 5.96
CA LEU A 18 -3.80 -0.43 6.13
C LEU A 18 -4.50 -1.79 6.29
N SER A 19 -4.01 -2.83 5.61
CA SER A 19 -4.56 -4.19 5.65
C SER A 19 -3.49 -5.25 5.38
N PRO A 20 -3.71 -6.53 5.73
CA PRO A 20 -2.94 -7.69 5.28
C PRO A 20 -2.84 -7.81 3.73
N GLN A 21 -1.86 -8.56 3.22
CA GLN A 21 -1.66 -8.73 1.78
C GLN A 21 -2.87 -9.42 1.15
N GLY A 22 -3.35 -8.88 0.02
CA GLY A 22 -4.52 -9.44 -0.68
C GLY A 22 -5.83 -9.32 0.08
N GLN A 23 -5.88 -8.52 1.16
CA GLN A 23 -7.08 -8.31 1.95
C GLN A 23 -7.52 -6.85 1.90
N GLU A 24 -8.83 -6.64 1.78
CA GLU A 24 -9.40 -5.30 1.83
C GLU A 24 -9.20 -4.66 3.21
N SER A 25 -8.87 -3.37 3.23
CA SER A 25 -8.83 -2.60 4.47
C SER A 25 -10.23 -2.08 4.84
N THR A 26 -10.36 -1.64 6.09
CA THR A 26 -11.45 -0.76 6.48
C THR A 26 -11.28 0.63 5.85
N PHE A 27 -12.32 1.46 5.86
CA PHE A 27 -12.20 2.87 5.49
C PHE A 27 -11.36 3.61 6.54
N PHE A 28 -10.33 4.31 6.09
CA PHE A 28 -9.51 5.20 6.91
C PHE A 28 -9.82 6.66 6.57
N GLU A 29 -10.01 7.50 7.58
CA GLU A 29 -10.06 8.95 7.38
C GLU A 29 -8.69 9.47 6.95
N LEU A 30 -8.70 10.41 6.00
CA LEU A 30 -7.50 11.12 5.57
C LEU A 30 -7.58 12.52 6.12
N ASN A 31 -6.51 12.93 6.78
CA ASN A 31 -6.32 14.26 7.30
C ASN A 31 -5.26 14.99 6.49
N ASN A 32 -5.33 16.32 6.51
CA ASN A 32 -4.36 17.15 5.82
C ASN A 32 -2.99 16.99 6.49
N GLY A 33 -1.98 16.56 5.72
CA GLY A 33 -0.65 16.21 6.24
C GLY A 33 -0.38 14.72 6.35
N ASP A 34 -1.37 13.86 6.13
CA ASP A 34 -1.16 12.41 6.07
C ASP A 34 -0.36 12.02 4.81
N VAL A 35 0.58 11.09 4.98
CA VAL A 35 1.42 10.55 3.91
C VAL A 35 0.95 9.17 3.52
N ILE A 36 0.49 9.02 2.29
CA ILE A 36 0.05 7.75 1.72
C ILE A 36 1.18 7.20 0.85
N LYS A 37 1.55 5.93 1.05
CA LYS A 37 2.45 5.18 0.19
C LYS A 37 1.70 3.98 -0.40
N LEU A 38 1.77 3.84 -1.72
CA LEU A 38 1.12 2.78 -2.48
C LEU A 38 2.19 1.80 -2.95
N GLY A 39 2.14 0.57 -2.44
CA GLY A 39 3.17 -0.43 -2.69
C GLY A 39 4.52 -0.10 -2.06
N GLU A 40 5.26 -1.14 -1.68
CA GLU A 40 6.71 -1.01 -1.63
C GLU A 40 7.21 -1.04 -3.06
N ASP A 41 7.98 -0.01 -3.43
CA ASP A 41 8.78 0.00 -4.66
C ASP A 41 9.54 -1.33 -4.67
N CYS A 42 9.19 -2.23 -5.59
CA CYS A 42 9.99 -3.41 -5.84
C CYS A 42 11.38 -2.88 -6.13
N GLN A 43 12.31 -2.93 -5.16
CA GLN A 43 13.64 -2.41 -5.35
C GLN A 43 14.24 -3.12 -6.56
N VAL A 44 14.28 -2.43 -7.70
CA VAL A 44 14.84 -2.92 -8.96
C VAL A 44 16.35 -2.87 -8.86
N ASN A 45 16.92 -3.45 -7.80
CA ASN A 45 18.34 -3.67 -7.67
C ASN A 45 18.60 -5.16 -7.88
N LYS A 46 18.93 -5.48 -9.14
CA LYS A 46 19.37 -6.76 -9.71
C LYS A 46 18.25 -7.64 -10.29
N GLY A 47 17.80 -7.24 -11.48
CA GLY A 47 17.46 -8.14 -12.59
C GLY A 47 16.11 -8.83 -12.53
N ILE A 48 15.11 -8.20 -13.18
CA ILE A 48 13.88 -8.79 -13.80
C ILE A 48 12.96 -9.56 -12.80
N ILE A 49 11.63 -9.41 -12.64
CA ILE A 49 10.48 -8.89 -13.38
C ILE A 49 9.38 -8.78 -12.31
N CYS A 50 8.63 -7.69 -12.20
CA CYS A 50 7.38 -7.71 -11.44
C CYS A 50 6.35 -8.47 -12.30
N HIS A 51 6.06 -9.72 -11.94
CA HIS A 51 5.04 -10.54 -12.63
C HIS A 51 3.64 -10.09 -12.18
N ASN A 52 2.70 -10.05 -13.12
CA ASN A 52 1.27 -9.77 -12.92
C ASN A 52 0.64 -10.67 -11.86
#